data_AF-A0A948NU29-F1
#
_entry.id   AF-A0A948NU29-F1
#
_cell.length_a   1.000
_cell.length_b   1.000
_cell.length_c   1.000
_cell.angle_alpha   90.00
_cell.angle_beta   90.00
_cell.angle_gamma   90.00
#
_symmetry.space_group_name_H-M   'P 1'
#
loop_
_entity.id
_entity.type
_entity.pdbx_description
1 polymer ?
#
loop_
_entity_poly.entity_id
_entity_poly.type
_entity_poly.pdbx_seq_one_letter_code
_entity_poly.pdbx_strand_id
1 'polypeptide(L)'
;MPKKKPKKKPCRKKLSPKAARKAFLQKQFMQAQQFVLKEKARQEASRGEYLEERTAEEELAQEQLTERQAEEEKQKKEREEWKKKEEKEKELLAEMKRKQEEEKKNRRKFKEHLQEEERKNKQLMEDLAASNAIRDKMEYRKMEGAKLERDTRAEAKSTENRKQNEAEMNAKRKKKQLELVNRKVQGKIDEEERSNTHVLEDEARRQKAKLDNQERKKKSDLKFAYERKRAEAQRFTNPYQLKSEVMKIDREEQSELKKIEAETRRQQSEIDAKTKKAIFDVQKEASHKRGQAASDERGQITQIDLEKREAKRLAELEASQKKADIRRRQIRILHGEEETDS
;
A
#
# COMPACT_ATOMS: atom_id res chain seq x y z
N MET A 1 157.78 -76.37 -19.90
CA MET A 1 156.95 -77.22 -19.01
C MET A 1 155.91 -77.94 -19.86
N PRO A 2 155.18 -78.97 -19.41
CA PRO A 2 155.45 -80.02 -18.43
C PRO A 2 155.55 -81.42 -19.10
N LYS A 3 155.53 -82.47 -18.26
CA LYS A 3 155.93 -83.90 -18.36
C LYS A 3 154.98 -84.78 -19.24
N LYS A 4 155.40 -85.80 -20.04
CA LYS A 4 155.95 -87.18 -19.78
C LYS A 4 154.99 -88.07 -18.96
N LYS A 5 154.57 -89.31 -19.30
CA LYS A 5 155.17 -90.59 -19.82
C LYS A 5 154.02 -91.64 -20.08
N PRO A 6 154.24 -92.93 -20.49
CA PRO A 6 155.15 -93.55 -21.46
C PRO A 6 154.51 -94.66 -22.39
N LYS A 7 155.38 -95.30 -23.20
CA LYS A 7 155.26 -96.23 -24.35
C LYS A 7 155.05 -97.74 -24.03
N LYS A 8 154.63 -98.58 -25.02
CA LYS A 8 155.42 -99.68 -25.68
C LYS A 8 154.63 -100.49 -26.76
N LYS A 9 155.38 -101.14 -27.69
CA LYS A 9 155.06 -101.65 -29.05
C LYS A 9 154.56 -103.14 -29.08
N PRO A 10 154.12 -103.73 -30.23
CA PRO A 10 155.10 -104.38 -31.10
C PRO A 10 154.89 -104.21 -32.63
N CYS A 11 155.85 -104.82 -33.35
CA CYS A 11 156.34 -104.50 -34.68
C CYS A 11 155.52 -105.03 -35.86
N ARG A 12 155.59 -104.24 -36.95
CA ARG A 12 155.18 -104.49 -38.34
C ARG A 12 155.67 -105.84 -38.90
N LYS A 13 154.82 -106.52 -39.69
CA LYS A 13 155.25 -107.32 -40.85
C LYS A 13 154.22 -107.22 -41.99
N LYS A 14 154.75 -107.40 -43.19
CA LYS A 14 154.52 -106.62 -44.41
C LYS A 14 153.26 -107.00 -45.19
N LEU A 15 152.74 -105.97 -45.88
CA LEU A 15 151.78 -106.08 -46.97
C LEU A 15 152.35 -106.88 -48.15
N SER A 16 151.53 -107.77 -48.68
CA SER A 16 151.50 -108.13 -50.10
C SER A 16 150.40 -107.32 -50.82
N PRO A 17 150.44 -107.15 -52.15
CA PRO A 17 149.74 -106.10 -52.89
C PRO A 17 148.20 -106.17 -52.90
N LYS A 18 147.58 -107.23 -52.34
CA LYS A 18 146.11 -107.37 -52.28
C LYS A 18 145.43 -106.60 -51.14
N ALA A 19 146.18 -106.14 -50.13
CA ALA A 19 145.60 -105.49 -48.94
C ALA A 19 145.44 -103.95 -49.05
N ALA A 20 146.02 -103.30 -50.05
CA ALA A 20 145.89 -101.85 -50.24
C ALA A 20 144.53 -101.41 -50.82
N ARG A 21 143.84 -102.28 -51.57
CA ARG A 21 142.56 -101.93 -52.24
C ARG A 21 141.34 -102.01 -51.33
N LYS A 22 141.39 -102.77 -50.24
CA LYS A 22 140.28 -102.95 -49.29
C LYS A 22 140.16 -101.78 -48.29
N ALA A 23 141.27 -101.13 -47.93
CA ALA A 23 141.28 -100.00 -46.99
C ALA A 23 140.75 -98.69 -47.59
N PHE A 24 140.76 -98.53 -48.92
CA PHE A 24 140.26 -97.33 -49.61
C PHE A 24 138.72 -97.33 -49.70
N LEU A 25 138.10 -98.47 -50.04
CA LEU A 25 136.64 -98.61 -50.12
C LEU A 25 135.94 -98.44 -48.76
N GLN A 26 136.58 -98.88 -47.66
CA GLN A 26 135.99 -98.76 -46.33
C GLN A 26 135.94 -97.31 -45.81
N LYS A 27 136.87 -96.44 -46.25
CA LYS A 27 136.82 -95.01 -45.93
C LYS A 27 135.72 -94.26 -46.66
N GLN A 28 135.40 -94.65 -47.90
CA GLN A 28 134.30 -94.03 -48.65
C GLN A 28 132.93 -94.38 -48.07
N PHE A 29 132.75 -95.60 -47.55
CA PHE A 29 131.48 -96.02 -46.94
C PHE A 29 131.18 -95.29 -45.61
N MET A 30 132.21 -95.04 -44.79
CA MET A 30 132.06 -94.30 -43.54
C MET A 30 131.67 -92.82 -43.74
N GLN A 31 132.16 -92.19 -44.82
CA GLN A 31 131.76 -90.81 -45.14
C GLN A 31 130.32 -90.73 -45.66
N ALA A 32 129.82 -91.75 -46.35
CA ALA A 32 128.42 -91.80 -46.79
C ALA A 32 127.42 -91.95 -45.63
N GLN A 33 127.73 -92.77 -44.61
CA GLN A 33 126.86 -92.91 -43.44
C GLN A 33 126.74 -91.64 -42.59
N GLN A 34 127.80 -90.83 -42.49
CA GLN A 34 127.73 -89.58 -41.74
C GLN A 34 126.92 -88.48 -42.45
N PHE A 35 126.75 -88.53 -43.77
CA PHE A 35 125.90 -87.60 -44.51
C PHE A 35 124.41 -87.89 -44.32
N VAL A 36 124.04 -89.19 -44.32
CA VAL A 36 122.63 -89.62 -44.13
C VAL A 36 122.11 -89.30 -42.73
N LEU A 37 122.94 -89.37 -41.68
CA LEU A 37 122.54 -89.01 -40.33
C LEU A 37 122.36 -87.49 -40.14
N LYS A 38 123.03 -86.65 -40.94
CA LYS A 38 122.85 -85.19 -40.89
C LYS A 38 121.61 -84.69 -41.65
N GLU A 39 121.15 -85.40 -42.68
CA GLU A 39 119.89 -85.05 -43.36
C GLU A 39 118.64 -85.45 -42.56
N LYS A 40 118.66 -86.60 -41.85
CA LYS A 40 117.53 -86.99 -40.98
C LYS A 40 117.26 -85.99 -39.85
N ALA A 41 118.31 -85.40 -39.27
CA ALA A 41 118.15 -84.41 -38.21
C ALA A 41 117.57 -83.06 -38.69
N ARG A 42 117.64 -82.74 -39.99
CA ARG A 42 117.03 -81.51 -40.54
C ARG A 42 115.55 -81.66 -40.91
N GLN A 43 115.08 -82.87 -41.24
CA GLN A 43 113.68 -83.11 -41.60
C GLN A 43 112.75 -83.30 -40.38
N GLU A 44 113.27 -83.67 -39.22
CA GLU A 44 112.47 -83.77 -37.99
C GLU A 44 112.21 -82.40 -37.34
N ALA A 45 113.06 -81.39 -37.57
CA ALA A 45 112.83 -80.03 -37.08
C ALA A 45 111.75 -79.26 -37.88
N SER A 46 111.55 -79.55 -39.17
CA SER A 46 110.59 -78.84 -40.03
C SER A 46 109.17 -79.42 -40.04
N ARG A 47 108.88 -80.43 -39.21
CA ARG A 47 107.53 -81.04 -39.08
C ARG A 47 106.79 -80.61 -37.82
N GLY A 48 107.47 -80.00 -36.84
CA GLY A 48 106.85 -79.47 -35.63
C GLY A 48 106.17 -78.12 -35.84
N GLU A 49 106.78 -77.22 -36.62
CA GLU A 49 106.28 -75.84 -36.79
C GLU A 49 105.04 -75.72 -37.70
N TYR A 50 104.73 -76.71 -38.55
CA TYR A 50 103.58 -76.65 -39.47
C TYR A 50 102.25 -77.15 -38.87
N LEU A 51 102.28 -77.80 -37.69
CA LEU A 51 101.07 -78.35 -37.06
C LEU A 51 100.48 -77.45 -35.97
N GLU A 52 101.23 -76.46 -35.46
CA GLU A 52 100.72 -75.50 -34.45
C GLU A 52 100.09 -74.24 -35.07
N GLU A 53 100.46 -73.83 -36.30
CA GLU A 53 99.80 -72.69 -36.97
C GLU A 53 98.40 -73.01 -37.51
N ARG A 54 98.11 -74.26 -37.87
CA ARG A 54 96.82 -74.62 -38.50
C ARG A 54 95.66 -74.77 -37.51
N THR A 55 95.94 -75.13 -36.26
CA THR A 55 94.91 -75.23 -35.21
C THR A 55 94.54 -73.86 -34.63
N ALA A 56 95.46 -72.89 -34.63
CA ALA A 56 95.19 -71.53 -34.17
C ALA A 56 94.30 -70.73 -35.16
N GLU A 57 94.37 -71.02 -36.46
CA GLU A 57 93.52 -70.35 -37.47
C GLU A 57 92.08 -70.89 -37.52
N GLU A 58 91.84 -72.18 -37.18
CA GLU A 58 90.49 -72.76 -37.18
C GLU A 58 89.66 -72.37 -35.94
N GLU A 59 90.28 -72.15 -34.77
CA GLU A 59 89.56 -71.69 -33.56
C GLU A 59 89.14 -70.21 -33.66
N LEU A 60 89.98 -69.35 -34.26
CA LEU A 60 89.69 -67.92 -34.45
C LEU A 60 88.58 -67.66 -35.49
N ALA A 61 88.37 -68.59 -36.44
CA ALA A 61 87.32 -68.49 -37.45
C ALA A 61 85.93 -68.90 -36.93
N GLN A 62 85.83 -69.76 -35.90
CA GLN A 62 84.55 -70.15 -35.29
C GLN A 62 84.03 -69.11 -34.28
N GLU A 63 84.92 -68.44 -33.53
CA GLU A 63 84.50 -67.37 -32.60
C GLU A 63 83.91 -66.14 -33.33
N GLN A 64 84.50 -65.72 -34.46
CA GLN A 64 83.98 -64.57 -35.22
C GLN A 64 82.63 -64.81 -35.92
N LEU A 65 82.27 -66.06 -36.21
CA LEU A 65 81.00 -66.43 -36.81
C LEU A 65 79.85 -66.45 -35.78
N THR A 66 80.16 -66.85 -34.54
CA THR A 66 79.17 -66.90 -33.45
C THR A 66 78.85 -65.52 -32.89
N GLU A 67 79.83 -64.59 -32.82
CA GLU A 67 79.56 -63.20 -32.44
C GLU A 67 78.69 -62.45 -33.47
N ARG A 68 78.94 -62.63 -34.77
CA ARG A 68 78.12 -61.99 -35.82
C ARG A 68 76.67 -62.46 -35.84
N GLN A 69 76.41 -63.75 -35.60
CA GLN A 69 75.04 -64.27 -35.54
C GLN A 69 74.30 -63.79 -34.28
N ALA A 70 74.99 -63.62 -33.15
CA ALA A 70 74.40 -63.08 -31.92
C ALA A 70 74.06 -61.58 -32.03
N GLU A 71 74.85 -60.80 -32.77
CA GLU A 71 74.57 -59.37 -33.01
C GLU A 71 73.41 -59.16 -33.99
N GLU A 72 73.29 -59.97 -35.06
CA GLU A 72 72.16 -59.86 -35.99
C GLU A 72 70.81 -60.24 -35.35
N GLU A 73 70.77 -61.25 -34.46
CA GLU A 73 69.55 -61.58 -33.71
C GLU A 73 69.15 -60.48 -32.72
N LYS A 74 70.10 -59.84 -32.04
CA LYS A 74 69.83 -58.72 -31.14
C LYS A 74 69.27 -57.53 -31.92
N GLN A 75 69.85 -57.19 -33.09
CA GLN A 75 69.33 -56.11 -33.92
C GLN A 75 67.94 -56.39 -34.50
N LYS A 76 67.61 -57.65 -34.84
CA LYS A 76 66.25 -58.00 -35.28
C LYS A 76 65.22 -57.85 -34.16
N LYS A 77 65.54 -58.35 -32.95
CA LYS A 77 64.67 -58.22 -31.77
C LYS A 77 64.47 -56.75 -31.38
N GLU A 78 65.53 -55.93 -31.40
CA GLU A 78 65.42 -54.50 -31.15
C GLU A 78 64.55 -53.77 -32.18
N ARG A 79 64.68 -54.10 -33.48
CA ARG A 79 63.84 -53.49 -34.53
C ARG A 79 62.37 -53.89 -34.42
N GLU A 80 62.08 -55.14 -34.07
CA GLU A 80 60.69 -55.59 -33.83
C GLU A 80 60.08 -54.95 -32.59
N GLU A 81 60.83 -54.82 -31.51
CA GLU A 81 60.38 -54.11 -30.31
C GLU A 81 60.17 -52.62 -30.56
N TRP A 82 61.04 -51.99 -31.35
CA TRP A 82 60.88 -50.59 -31.75
C TRP A 82 59.62 -50.39 -32.59
N LYS A 83 59.38 -51.25 -33.58
CA LYS A 83 58.14 -51.20 -34.38
C LYS A 83 56.89 -51.40 -33.53
N LYS A 84 56.91 -52.37 -32.60
CA LYS A 84 55.79 -52.59 -31.66
C LYS A 84 55.57 -51.41 -30.72
N LYS A 85 56.64 -50.74 -30.27
CA LYS A 85 56.54 -49.51 -29.47
C LYS A 85 56.00 -48.34 -30.29
N GLU A 86 56.47 -48.18 -31.52
CA GLU A 86 56.02 -47.12 -32.43
C GLU A 86 54.55 -47.28 -32.85
N GLU A 87 54.08 -48.52 -33.11
CA GLU A 87 52.67 -48.81 -33.38
C GLU A 87 51.79 -48.54 -32.16
N LYS A 88 52.21 -48.98 -30.96
CA LYS A 88 51.51 -48.68 -29.71
C LYS A 88 51.46 -47.18 -29.41
N GLU A 89 52.54 -46.45 -29.67
CA GLU A 89 52.57 -44.98 -29.52
C GLU A 89 51.64 -44.30 -30.53
N LYS A 90 51.57 -44.78 -31.78
CA LYS A 90 50.63 -44.28 -32.78
C LYS A 90 49.18 -44.55 -32.42
N GLU A 91 48.87 -45.74 -31.91
CA GLU A 91 47.53 -46.08 -31.41
C GLU A 91 47.14 -45.24 -30.19
N LEU A 92 48.04 -45.08 -29.22
CA LEU A 92 47.83 -44.22 -28.04
C LEU A 92 47.66 -42.74 -28.43
N LEU A 93 48.43 -42.24 -29.38
CA LEU A 93 48.28 -40.88 -29.91
C LEU A 93 46.95 -40.70 -30.64
N ALA A 94 46.51 -41.71 -31.40
CA ALA A 94 45.22 -41.68 -32.09
C ALA A 94 44.05 -41.72 -31.08
N GLU A 95 44.13 -42.55 -30.04
CA GLU A 95 43.13 -42.64 -28.98
C GLU A 95 43.08 -41.35 -28.15
N MET A 96 44.23 -40.76 -27.82
CA MET A 96 44.34 -39.46 -27.14
C MET A 96 43.74 -38.33 -27.98
N LYS A 97 44.01 -38.30 -29.29
CA LYS A 97 43.39 -37.31 -30.20
C LYS A 97 41.87 -37.46 -30.24
N ARG A 98 41.35 -38.70 -30.34
CA ARG A 98 39.90 -38.97 -30.31
C ARG A 98 39.28 -38.53 -28.99
N LYS A 99 39.89 -38.87 -27.84
CA LYS A 99 39.44 -38.43 -26.51
C LYS A 99 39.44 -36.91 -26.38
N GLN A 100 40.48 -36.23 -26.87
CA GLN A 100 40.54 -34.77 -26.86
C GLN A 100 39.48 -34.12 -27.76
N GLU A 101 39.16 -34.72 -28.91
CA GLU A 101 38.09 -34.23 -29.79
C GLU A 101 36.70 -34.45 -29.18
N GLU A 102 36.45 -35.61 -28.58
CA GLU A 102 35.21 -35.89 -27.85
C GLU A 102 35.03 -34.98 -26.64
N GLU A 103 36.09 -34.77 -25.85
CA GLU A 103 36.06 -33.85 -24.72
C GLU A 103 35.81 -32.40 -25.16
N LYS A 104 36.45 -31.96 -26.26
CA LYS A 104 36.19 -30.64 -26.86
C LYS A 104 34.74 -30.53 -27.34
N LYS A 105 34.18 -31.57 -27.95
CA LYS A 105 32.77 -31.61 -28.39
C LYS A 105 31.81 -31.56 -27.20
N ASN A 106 32.09 -32.30 -26.13
CA ASN A 106 31.29 -32.30 -24.92
C ASN A 106 31.36 -30.94 -24.19
N ARG A 107 32.56 -30.33 -24.11
CA ARG A 107 32.73 -28.97 -23.57
C ARG A 107 31.98 -27.92 -24.38
N ARG A 108 31.93 -28.03 -25.72
CA ARG A 108 31.14 -27.15 -26.58
C ARG A 108 29.65 -27.31 -26.34
N LYS A 109 29.14 -28.55 -26.32
CA LYS A 109 27.72 -28.84 -26.00
C LYS A 109 27.32 -28.35 -24.62
N PHE A 110 28.18 -28.53 -23.61
CA PHE A 110 27.93 -28.03 -22.26
C PHE A 110 27.88 -26.50 -22.21
N LYS A 111 28.78 -25.81 -22.93
CA LYS A 111 28.74 -24.35 -23.06
C LYS A 111 27.49 -23.86 -23.78
N GLU A 112 27.08 -24.53 -24.86
CA GLU A 112 25.85 -24.20 -25.59
C GLU A 112 24.62 -24.38 -24.70
N HIS A 113 24.53 -25.50 -23.97
CA HIS A 113 23.46 -25.74 -22.99
C HIS A 113 23.43 -24.68 -21.89
N LEU A 114 24.59 -24.33 -21.32
CA LEU A 114 24.70 -23.30 -20.29
C LEU A 114 24.27 -21.92 -20.83
N GLN A 115 24.65 -21.57 -22.07
CA GLN A 115 24.21 -20.33 -22.71
C GLN A 115 22.70 -20.31 -22.98
N GLU A 116 22.11 -21.44 -23.36
CA GLU A 116 20.66 -21.57 -23.53
C GLU A 116 19.92 -21.45 -22.19
N GLU A 117 20.42 -22.06 -21.11
CA GLU A 117 19.89 -21.91 -19.76
C GLU A 117 20.02 -20.47 -19.25
N GLU A 118 21.15 -19.80 -19.48
CA GLU A 118 21.33 -18.38 -19.14
C GLU A 118 20.35 -17.49 -19.89
N ARG A 119 20.09 -17.77 -21.18
CA ARG A 119 19.07 -17.03 -21.97
C ARG A 119 17.66 -17.23 -21.43
N LYS A 120 17.29 -18.49 -21.11
CA LYS A 120 15.99 -18.80 -20.49
C LYS A 120 15.83 -18.13 -19.13
N ASN A 121 16.89 -18.13 -18.31
CA ASN A 121 16.87 -17.45 -17.01
C ASN A 121 16.75 -15.93 -17.16
N LYS A 122 17.43 -15.32 -18.13
CA LYS A 122 17.28 -13.88 -18.41
C LYS A 122 15.85 -13.53 -18.84
N GLN A 123 15.27 -14.30 -19.77
CA GLN A 123 13.87 -14.12 -20.18
C GLN A 123 12.90 -14.29 -19.01
N LEU A 124 13.09 -15.31 -18.17
CA LEU A 124 12.28 -15.50 -16.97
C LEU A 124 12.38 -14.32 -16.02
N MET A 125 13.58 -13.76 -15.80
CA MET A 125 13.76 -12.59 -14.93
C MET A 125 13.14 -11.32 -15.53
N GLU A 126 13.20 -11.14 -16.85
CA GLU A 126 12.52 -10.05 -17.57
C GLU A 126 10.99 -10.16 -17.44
N ASP A 127 10.42 -11.36 -17.65
CA ASP A 127 8.99 -11.62 -17.49
C ASP A 127 8.52 -11.42 -16.05
N LEU A 128 9.31 -11.86 -15.06
CA LEU A 128 9.04 -11.63 -13.64
C LEU A 128 9.09 -10.14 -13.29
N ALA A 129 10.05 -9.39 -13.84
CA ALA A 129 10.16 -7.95 -13.64
C ALA A 129 8.94 -7.22 -14.25
N ALA A 130 8.52 -7.59 -15.45
CA ALA A 130 7.34 -7.03 -16.09
C ALA A 130 6.05 -7.34 -15.31
N SER A 131 5.91 -8.58 -14.83
CA SER A 131 4.79 -9.02 -13.98
C SER A 131 4.74 -8.27 -12.64
N ASN A 132 5.89 -8.14 -11.96
CA ASN A 132 5.99 -7.37 -10.73
C ASN A 132 5.64 -5.89 -10.95
N ALA A 133 6.12 -5.26 -12.03
CA ALA A 133 5.77 -3.88 -12.34
C ALA A 133 4.27 -3.66 -12.56
N ILE A 134 3.57 -4.63 -13.18
CA ILE A 134 2.11 -4.58 -13.34
C ILE A 134 1.42 -4.73 -11.97
N ARG A 135 1.90 -5.67 -11.14
CA ARG A 135 1.37 -5.89 -9.79
C ARG A 135 1.54 -4.66 -8.92
N ASP A 136 2.72 -4.04 -8.90
CA ASP A 136 3.01 -2.84 -8.12
C ASP A 136 2.11 -1.68 -8.53
N LYS A 137 1.89 -1.48 -9.83
CA LYS A 137 0.93 -0.49 -10.35
C LYS A 137 -0.51 -0.76 -9.88
N MET A 138 -0.94 -2.02 -9.88
CA MET A 138 -2.26 -2.38 -9.37
C MET A 138 -2.39 -2.16 -7.85
N GLU A 139 -1.36 -2.49 -7.07
CA GLU A 139 -1.33 -2.23 -5.62
C GLU A 139 -1.35 -0.73 -5.32
N TYR A 140 -0.58 0.06 -6.06
CA TYR A 140 -0.58 1.52 -5.98
C TYR A 140 -1.99 2.11 -6.24
N ARG A 141 -2.63 1.73 -7.34
CA ARG A 141 -4.01 2.16 -7.67
C ARG A 141 -5.03 1.75 -6.60
N LYS A 142 -4.89 0.57 -6.01
CA LYS A 142 -5.74 0.13 -4.88
C LYS A 142 -5.59 1.05 -3.67
N MET A 143 -4.35 1.40 -3.32
CA MET A 143 -4.05 2.29 -2.20
C MET A 143 -4.55 3.70 -2.46
N GLU A 144 -4.35 4.25 -3.66
CA GLU A 144 -4.86 5.57 -4.05
C GLU A 144 -6.39 5.61 -4.06
N GLY A 145 -7.05 4.62 -4.66
CA GLY A 145 -8.50 4.53 -4.66
C GLY A 145 -9.08 4.45 -3.25
N ALA A 146 -8.43 3.71 -2.34
CA ALA A 146 -8.83 3.63 -0.94
C ALA A 146 -8.61 4.96 -0.19
N LYS A 147 -7.49 5.65 -0.45
CA LYS A 147 -7.20 6.96 0.14
C LYS A 147 -8.21 8.02 -0.33
N LEU A 148 -8.48 8.08 -1.64
CA LEU A 148 -9.48 8.97 -2.21
C LEU A 148 -10.85 8.73 -1.58
N GLU A 149 -11.31 7.47 -1.51
CA GLU A 149 -12.61 7.15 -0.91
C GLU A 149 -12.66 7.64 0.55
N ARG A 150 -11.63 7.37 1.34
CA ARG A 150 -11.57 7.76 2.75
C ARG A 150 -11.68 9.27 2.94
N ASP A 151 -10.83 10.02 2.25
CA ASP A 151 -10.69 11.47 2.48
C ASP A 151 -11.94 12.21 1.98
N THR A 152 -12.39 11.91 0.78
CA THR A 152 -13.55 12.57 0.16
C THR A 152 -14.88 12.16 0.83
N ARG A 153 -15.00 10.93 1.34
CA ARG A 153 -16.20 10.50 2.09
C ARG A 153 -16.28 11.15 3.46
N ALA A 154 -15.14 11.38 4.12
CA ALA A 154 -15.08 12.13 5.36
C ALA A 154 -15.46 13.60 5.13
N GLU A 155 -14.93 14.21 4.06
CA GLU A 155 -15.29 15.56 3.66
C GLU A 155 -16.79 15.69 3.32
N ALA A 156 -17.34 14.78 2.52
CA ALA A 156 -18.75 14.77 2.17
C ALA A 156 -19.64 14.73 3.43
N LYS A 157 -19.35 13.85 4.39
CA LYS A 157 -20.05 13.79 5.68
C LYS A 157 -19.89 15.08 6.50
N SER A 158 -18.69 15.66 6.52
CA SER A 158 -18.43 16.91 7.23
C SER A 158 -19.26 18.06 6.63
N THR A 159 -19.32 18.16 5.30
CA THR A 159 -20.14 19.18 4.62
C THR A 159 -21.64 18.97 4.84
N GLU A 160 -22.11 17.72 4.83
CA GLU A 160 -23.49 17.33 5.16
C GLU A 160 -23.86 17.83 6.56
N ASN A 161 -23.06 17.49 7.57
CA ASN A 161 -23.28 17.90 8.96
C ASN A 161 -23.26 19.42 9.12
N ARG A 162 -22.34 20.13 8.45
CA ARG A 162 -22.29 21.60 8.47
C ARG A 162 -23.58 22.21 7.93
N LYS A 163 -24.04 21.77 6.75
CA LYS A 163 -25.29 22.24 6.14
C LYS A 163 -26.52 21.94 7.00
N GLN A 164 -26.58 20.75 7.59
CA GLN A 164 -27.67 20.40 8.51
C GLN A 164 -27.68 21.29 9.76
N ASN A 165 -26.51 21.57 10.35
CA ASN A 165 -26.37 22.46 11.50
C ASN A 165 -26.73 23.90 11.15
N GLU A 166 -26.32 24.39 9.98
CA GLU A 166 -26.70 25.71 9.47
C GLU A 166 -28.22 25.82 9.31
N ALA A 167 -28.87 24.81 8.74
CA ALA A 167 -30.33 24.77 8.63
C ALA A 167 -31.02 24.81 10.01
N GLU A 168 -30.48 24.13 11.02
CA GLU A 168 -30.99 24.21 12.39
C GLU A 168 -30.85 25.60 13.01
N MET A 169 -29.67 26.21 12.86
CA MET A 169 -29.39 27.52 13.42
C MET A 169 -30.22 28.61 12.73
N ASN A 170 -30.40 28.51 11.41
CA ASN A 170 -31.26 29.40 10.66
C ASN A 170 -32.72 29.27 11.09
N ALA A 171 -33.24 28.06 11.25
CA ALA A 171 -34.59 27.83 11.76
C ALA A 171 -34.78 28.41 13.17
N LYS A 172 -33.82 28.21 14.09
CA LYS A 172 -33.85 28.79 15.44
C LYS A 172 -33.86 30.32 15.39
N ARG A 173 -33.04 30.94 14.54
CA ARG A 173 -33.00 32.40 14.35
C ARG A 173 -34.33 32.93 13.83
N LYS A 174 -34.90 32.30 12.79
CA LYS A 174 -36.20 32.67 12.24
C LYS A 174 -37.32 32.56 13.28
N LYS A 175 -37.38 31.48 14.06
CA LYS A 175 -38.36 31.30 15.14
C LYS A 175 -38.25 32.39 16.22
N LYS A 176 -37.03 32.73 16.65
CA LYS A 176 -36.81 33.81 17.62
C LYS A 176 -37.24 35.17 17.08
N GLN A 177 -36.97 35.45 15.81
CA GLN A 177 -37.41 36.70 15.18
C GLN A 177 -38.94 36.77 15.08
N LEU A 178 -39.57 35.66 14.71
CA LEU A 178 -41.02 35.52 14.66
C LEU A 178 -41.66 35.77 16.04
N GLU A 179 -41.15 35.15 17.09
CA GLU A 179 -41.62 35.35 18.47
C GLU A 179 -41.58 36.83 18.88
N LEU A 180 -40.48 37.53 18.55
CA LEU A 180 -40.36 38.97 18.84
C LEU A 180 -41.39 39.82 18.07
N VAL A 181 -41.69 39.47 16.83
CA VAL A 181 -42.71 40.15 16.02
C VAL A 181 -44.10 39.90 16.61
N ASN A 182 -44.42 38.65 16.94
CA ASN A 182 -45.73 38.30 17.51
C ASN A 182 -45.96 38.93 18.88
N ARG A 183 -44.92 38.99 19.73
CA ARG A 183 -44.99 39.70 21.01
C ARG A 183 -45.31 41.19 20.83
N LYS A 184 -44.75 41.83 19.80
CA LYS A 184 -45.08 43.23 19.47
C LYS A 184 -46.52 43.37 18.97
N VAL A 185 -46.99 42.44 18.14
CA VAL A 185 -48.38 42.43 17.65
C VAL A 185 -49.36 42.27 18.81
N GLN A 186 -49.13 41.30 19.70
CA GLN A 186 -49.94 41.12 20.92
C GLN A 186 -49.92 42.37 21.81
N GLY A 187 -48.74 42.97 22.03
CA GLY A 187 -48.63 44.20 22.79
C GLY A 187 -49.45 45.36 22.21
N LYS A 188 -49.49 45.50 20.89
CA LYS A 188 -50.36 46.49 20.22
C LYS A 188 -51.85 46.20 20.43
N ILE A 189 -52.26 44.93 20.36
CA ILE A 189 -53.65 44.53 20.61
C ILE A 189 -54.06 44.86 22.05
N ASP A 190 -53.20 44.57 23.02
CA ASP A 190 -53.45 44.86 24.43
C ASP A 190 -53.52 46.38 24.70
N GLU A 191 -52.67 47.17 24.03
CA GLU A 191 -52.68 48.63 24.14
C GLU A 191 -53.96 49.24 23.51
N GLU A 192 -54.37 48.76 22.34
CA GLU A 192 -55.65 49.12 21.70
C GLU A 192 -56.85 48.77 22.60
N GLU A 193 -56.88 47.56 23.17
CA GLU A 193 -57.95 47.11 24.08
C GLU A 193 -58.05 48.03 25.31
N ARG A 194 -56.91 48.35 25.94
CA ARG A 194 -56.87 49.25 27.11
C ARG A 194 -57.27 50.68 26.76
N SER A 195 -56.80 51.20 25.63
CA SER A 195 -57.13 52.56 25.20
C SER A 195 -58.64 52.69 24.94
N ASN A 196 -59.22 51.76 24.19
CA ASN A 196 -60.64 51.78 23.85
C ASN A 196 -61.54 51.58 25.09
N THR A 197 -61.16 50.69 26.01
CA THR A 197 -61.92 50.51 27.26
C THR A 197 -61.85 51.76 28.14
N HIS A 198 -60.69 52.41 28.25
CA HIS A 198 -60.55 53.67 28.99
C HIS A 198 -61.42 54.80 28.40
N VAL A 199 -61.46 54.94 27.07
CA VAL A 199 -62.30 55.94 26.40
C VAL A 199 -63.79 55.71 26.73
N LEU A 200 -64.26 54.46 26.66
CA LEU A 200 -65.64 54.11 26.98
C LEU A 200 -66.00 54.38 28.45
N GLU A 201 -65.09 54.06 29.38
CA GLU A 201 -65.29 54.35 30.80
C GLU A 201 -65.34 55.85 31.09
N ASP A 202 -64.45 56.64 30.46
CA ASP A 202 -64.42 58.08 30.61
C ASP A 202 -65.67 58.75 30.05
N GLU A 203 -66.16 58.29 28.90
CA GLU A 203 -67.43 58.76 28.32
C GLU A 203 -68.60 58.45 29.25
N ALA A 204 -68.66 57.24 29.81
CA ALA A 204 -69.70 56.86 30.77
C ALA A 204 -69.63 57.72 32.04
N ARG A 205 -68.45 57.99 32.58
CA ARG A 205 -68.25 58.89 33.73
C ARG A 205 -68.74 60.30 33.43
N ARG A 206 -68.42 60.84 32.25
CA ARG A 206 -68.88 62.17 31.80
C ARG A 206 -70.41 62.22 31.66
N GLN A 207 -71.03 61.18 31.12
CA GLN A 207 -72.49 61.12 30.99
C GLN A 207 -73.18 61.03 32.35
N LYS A 208 -72.67 60.21 33.28
CA LYS A 208 -73.18 60.14 34.65
C LYS A 208 -73.04 61.46 35.40
N ALA A 209 -71.88 62.11 35.32
CA ALA A 209 -71.69 63.42 35.94
C ALA A 209 -72.67 64.47 35.40
N LYS A 210 -73.03 64.43 34.12
CA LYS A 210 -74.08 65.28 33.55
C LYS A 210 -75.45 64.98 34.15
N LEU A 211 -75.81 63.70 34.32
CA LEU A 211 -77.06 63.29 34.96
C LEU A 211 -77.12 63.76 36.42
N ASP A 212 -76.04 63.60 37.18
CA ASP A 212 -75.98 64.03 38.59
C ASP A 212 -76.17 65.56 38.70
N ASN A 213 -75.58 66.32 37.78
CA ASN A 213 -75.77 67.76 37.72
C ASN A 213 -77.22 68.14 37.36
N GLN A 214 -77.86 67.42 36.44
CA GLN A 214 -79.27 67.61 36.11
C GLN A 214 -80.19 67.24 37.29
N GLU A 215 -79.90 66.16 38.00
CA GLU A 215 -80.63 65.73 39.19
C GLU A 215 -80.55 66.80 40.29
N ARG A 216 -79.34 67.30 40.60
CA ARG A 216 -79.13 68.37 41.57
C ARG A 216 -79.91 69.62 41.21
N LYS A 217 -79.91 70.01 39.94
CA LYS A 217 -80.69 71.16 39.44
C LYS A 217 -82.19 70.93 39.61
N LYS A 218 -82.73 69.79 39.14
CA LYS A 218 -84.15 69.43 39.28
C LYS A 218 -84.59 69.42 40.76
N LYS A 219 -83.78 68.85 41.66
CA LYS A 219 -84.04 68.85 43.10
C LYS A 219 -84.06 70.26 43.69
N SER A 220 -83.14 71.12 43.29
CA SER A 220 -83.10 72.52 43.72
C SER A 220 -84.35 73.28 43.26
N ASP A 221 -84.70 73.18 41.97
CA ASP A 221 -85.87 73.84 41.39
C ASP A 221 -87.17 73.37 42.08
N LEU A 222 -87.26 72.06 42.35
CA LEU A 222 -88.38 71.45 43.06
C LEU A 222 -88.48 71.98 44.51
N LYS A 223 -87.37 72.04 45.23
CA LYS A 223 -87.32 72.59 46.60
C LYS A 223 -87.84 74.03 46.63
N PHE A 224 -87.40 74.88 45.71
CA PHE A 224 -87.91 76.26 45.61
C PHE A 224 -89.40 76.34 45.28
N ALA A 225 -89.94 75.40 44.49
CA ALA A 225 -91.37 75.33 44.21
C ALA A 225 -92.18 74.93 45.45
N TYR A 226 -91.72 73.94 46.22
CA TYR A 226 -92.37 73.50 47.45
C TYR A 226 -92.24 74.50 48.59
N GLU A 227 -91.13 75.23 48.71
CA GLU A 227 -90.99 76.36 49.64
C GLU A 227 -92.04 77.45 49.38
N ARG A 228 -92.33 77.77 48.11
CA ARG A 228 -93.41 78.70 47.74
C ARG A 228 -94.78 78.17 48.15
N LYS A 229 -95.08 76.89 47.87
CA LYS A 229 -96.33 76.24 48.32
C LYS A 229 -96.49 76.27 49.85
N ARG A 230 -95.41 76.03 50.60
CA ARG A 230 -95.41 76.13 52.08
C ARG A 230 -95.75 77.55 52.54
N ALA A 231 -95.16 78.57 51.92
CA ALA A 231 -95.45 79.97 52.24
C ALA A 231 -96.91 80.36 51.92
N GLU A 232 -97.50 79.81 50.87
CA GLU A 232 -98.93 79.98 50.57
C GLU A 232 -99.82 79.30 51.60
N ALA A 233 -99.48 78.08 52.03
CA ALA A 233 -100.21 77.36 53.07
C ALA A 233 -100.17 78.07 54.44
N GLN A 234 -99.12 78.83 54.74
CA GLN A 234 -99.04 79.65 55.97
C GLN A 234 -100.13 80.73 56.06
N ARG A 235 -100.87 81.01 54.98
CA ARG A 235 -102.00 81.95 54.97
C ARG A 235 -103.26 81.39 55.64
N PHE A 236 -103.34 80.08 55.91
CA PHE A 236 -104.50 79.49 56.59
C PHE A 236 -104.57 79.91 58.06
N THR A 237 -105.70 80.52 58.46
CA THR A 237 -105.92 81.01 59.83
C THR A 237 -106.23 79.87 60.83
N ASN A 238 -106.77 78.74 60.34
CA ASN A 238 -107.07 77.58 61.18
C ASN A 238 -105.83 76.67 61.32
N PRO A 239 -105.33 76.43 62.55
CA PRO A 239 -104.15 75.59 62.80
C PRO A 239 -104.26 74.16 62.27
N TYR A 240 -105.46 73.56 62.29
CA TYR A 240 -105.66 72.19 61.80
C TYR A 240 -105.56 72.12 60.28
N GLN A 241 -106.10 73.12 59.57
CA GLN A 241 -106.03 73.20 58.11
C GLN A 241 -104.59 73.47 57.66
N LEU A 242 -103.89 74.39 58.32
CA LEU A 242 -102.47 74.65 58.10
C LEU A 242 -101.63 73.37 58.20
N LYS A 243 -101.78 72.64 59.32
CA LYS A 243 -101.02 71.40 59.56
C LYS A 243 -101.33 70.33 58.51
N SER A 244 -102.60 70.19 58.12
CA SER A 244 -103.01 69.22 57.09
C SER A 244 -102.40 69.54 55.73
N GLU A 245 -102.43 70.80 55.31
CA GLU A 245 -101.88 71.19 54.01
C GLU A 245 -100.35 71.13 53.96
N VAL A 246 -99.66 71.54 55.01
CA VAL A 246 -98.20 71.35 55.10
C VAL A 246 -97.82 69.86 55.01
N MET A 247 -98.55 68.98 55.71
CA MET A 247 -98.31 67.54 55.60
C MET A 247 -98.54 66.97 54.20
N LYS A 248 -99.53 67.49 53.44
CA LYS A 248 -99.75 67.08 52.05
C LYS A 248 -98.62 67.56 51.14
N ILE A 249 -98.21 68.83 51.28
CA ILE A 249 -97.10 69.44 50.54
C ILE A 249 -95.80 68.65 50.78
N ASP A 250 -95.50 68.27 52.02
CA ASP A 250 -94.31 67.48 52.36
C ASP A 250 -94.36 66.06 51.76
N ARG A 251 -95.53 65.41 51.75
CA ARG A 251 -95.72 64.10 51.11
C ARG A 251 -95.54 64.17 49.60
N GLU A 252 -96.08 65.21 48.97
CA GLU A 252 -95.91 65.47 47.54
C GLU A 252 -94.43 65.72 47.20
N GLU A 253 -93.75 66.58 47.96
CA GLU A 253 -92.31 66.88 47.77
C GLU A 253 -91.48 65.60 47.85
N GLN A 254 -91.70 64.77 48.88
CA GLN A 254 -91.01 63.49 49.02
C GLN A 254 -91.30 62.52 47.87
N SER A 255 -92.54 62.50 47.37
CA SER A 255 -92.91 61.65 46.23
C SER A 255 -92.18 62.08 44.95
N GLU A 256 -92.19 63.38 44.65
CA GLU A 256 -91.52 63.92 43.46
C GLU A 256 -89.99 63.80 43.55
N LEU A 257 -89.39 64.02 44.72
CA LEU A 257 -87.96 63.78 44.96
C LEU A 257 -87.58 62.32 44.66
N LYS A 258 -88.39 61.36 45.16
CA LYS A 258 -88.18 59.93 44.88
C LYS A 258 -88.31 59.60 43.39
N LYS A 259 -89.21 60.26 42.65
CA LYS A 259 -89.33 60.08 41.19
C LYS A 259 -88.08 60.57 40.46
N ILE A 260 -87.56 61.74 40.82
CA ILE A 260 -86.33 62.30 40.25
C ILE A 260 -85.14 61.38 40.50
N GLU A 261 -84.99 60.87 41.73
CA GLU A 261 -83.94 59.92 42.10
C GLU A 261 -84.07 58.59 41.33
N ALA A 262 -85.28 58.05 41.25
CA ALA A 262 -85.54 56.80 40.55
C ALA A 262 -85.26 56.92 39.03
N GLU A 263 -85.66 58.03 38.41
CA GLU A 263 -85.38 58.32 37.00
C GLU A 263 -83.87 58.41 36.75
N THR A 264 -83.15 59.17 37.57
CA THR A 264 -81.70 59.34 37.45
C THR A 264 -80.96 58.01 37.63
N ARG A 265 -81.33 57.23 38.65
CA ARG A 265 -80.76 55.90 38.90
C ARG A 265 -81.01 54.93 37.75
N ARG A 266 -82.21 54.98 37.14
CA ARG A 266 -82.53 54.18 35.96
C ARG A 266 -81.63 54.56 34.79
N GLN A 267 -81.49 55.85 34.49
CA GLN A 267 -80.64 56.33 33.38
C GLN A 267 -79.16 56.01 33.62
N GLN A 268 -78.65 56.16 34.83
CA GLN A 268 -77.29 55.72 35.19
C GLN A 268 -77.09 54.21 34.98
N SER A 269 -78.08 53.40 35.34
CA SER A 269 -78.04 51.94 35.12
C SER A 269 -78.07 51.57 33.63
N GLU A 270 -78.82 52.32 32.80
CA GLU A 270 -78.83 52.16 31.35
C GLU A 270 -77.46 52.52 30.73
N ILE A 271 -76.81 53.59 31.21
CA ILE A 271 -75.43 53.93 30.81
C ILE A 271 -74.47 52.79 31.18
N ASP A 272 -74.57 52.24 32.39
CA ASP A 272 -73.72 51.13 32.83
C ASP A 272 -73.90 49.87 31.98
N ALA A 273 -75.15 49.51 31.67
CA ALA A 273 -75.43 48.36 30.83
C ALA A 273 -74.85 48.52 29.41
N LYS A 274 -75.04 49.70 28.81
CA LYS A 274 -74.48 50.01 27.48
C LYS A 274 -72.95 50.00 27.48
N THR A 275 -72.33 50.60 28.49
CA THR A 275 -70.87 50.68 28.62
C THR A 275 -70.27 49.29 28.82
N LYS A 276 -70.85 48.47 29.71
CA LYS A 276 -70.41 47.09 29.93
C LYS A 276 -70.51 46.25 28.66
N LYS A 277 -71.59 46.41 27.89
CA LYS A 277 -71.75 45.73 26.60
C LYS A 277 -70.65 46.16 25.61
N ALA A 278 -70.41 47.47 25.47
CA ALA A 278 -69.37 47.97 24.58
C ALA A 278 -67.96 47.51 24.99
N ILE A 279 -67.65 47.51 26.28
CA ILE A 279 -66.38 46.96 26.81
C ILE A 279 -66.26 45.47 26.46
N PHE A 280 -67.33 44.69 26.65
CA PHE A 280 -67.32 43.27 26.29
C PHE A 280 -67.07 43.06 24.80
N ASP A 281 -67.68 43.86 23.94
CA ASP A 281 -67.48 43.78 22.49
C ASP A 281 -66.01 44.08 22.11
N VAL A 282 -65.41 45.12 22.71
CA VAL A 282 -63.96 45.44 22.53
C VAL A 282 -63.07 44.29 22.99
N GLN A 283 -63.33 43.72 24.16
CA GLN A 283 -62.57 42.58 24.69
C GLN A 283 -62.70 41.33 23.80
N LYS A 284 -63.89 41.09 23.25
CA LYS A 284 -64.15 39.97 22.34
C LYS A 284 -63.37 40.14 21.03
N GLU A 285 -63.37 41.33 20.45
CA GLU A 285 -62.58 41.63 19.25
C GLU A 285 -61.08 41.49 19.51
N ALA A 286 -60.58 42.01 20.63
CA ALA A 286 -59.17 41.87 21.01
C ALA A 286 -58.78 40.39 21.22
N SER A 287 -59.64 39.60 21.87
CA SER A 287 -59.46 38.15 22.02
C SER A 287 -59.39 37.44 20.66
N HIS A 288 -60.27 37.80 19.72
CA HIS A 288 -60.23 37.25 18.36
C HIS A 288 -58.94 37.62 17.63
N LYS A 289 -58.51 38.89 17.68
CA LYS A 289 -57.23 39.35 17.11
C LYS A 289 -56.05 38.59 17.71
N ARG A 290 -56.02 38.38 19.04
CA ARG A 290 -55.00 37.56 19.72
C ARG A 290 -55.00 36.12 19.22
N GLY A 291 -56.18 35.52 19.06
CA GLY A 291 -56.34 34.18 18.50
C GLY A 291 -55.82 34.06 17.07
N GLN A 292 -56.11 35.04 16.21
CA GLN A 292 -55.59 35.10 14.85
C GLN A 292 -54.06 35.22 14.82
N ALA A 293 -53.49 36.16 15.59
CA ALA A 293 -52.03 36.31 15.68
C ALA A 293 -51.34 35.03 16.16
N ALA A 294 -51.91 34.33 17.14
CA ALA A 294 -51.39 33.04 17.61
C ALA A 294 -51.54 31.92 16.56
N SER A 295 -52.59 31.94 15.75
CA SER A 295 -52.78 30.99 14.64
C SER A 295 -51.76 31.24 13.54
N ASP A 296 -51.56 32.50 13.15
CA ASP A 296 -50.58 32.90 12.13
C ASP A 296 -49.15 32.55 12.58
N GLU A 297 -48.82 32.78 13.85
CA GLU A 297 -47.57 32.35 14.46
C GLU A 297 -47.34 30.84 14.28
N ARG A 298 -48.34 30.01 14.61
CA ARG A 298 -48.23 28.56 14.46
C ARG A 298 -48.02 28.18 13.00
N GLY A 299 -48.74 28.81 12.07
CA GLY A 299 -48.59 28.58 10.63
C GLY A 299 -47.19 28.95 10.11
N GLN A 300 -46.60 30.03 10.61
CA GLN A 300 -45.24 30.42 10.23
C GLN A 300 -44.18 29.51 10.90
N ILE A 301 -44.38 29.06 12.14
CA ILE A 301 -43.51 28.09 12.79
C ILE A 301 -43.48 26.77 12.02
N THR A 302 -44.65 26.27 11.59
CA THR A 302 -44.73 25.03 10.80
C THR A 302 -44.02 25.19 9.45
N GLN A 303 -44.17 26.33 8.78
CA GLN A 303 -43.44 26.63 7.55
C GLN A 303 -41.92 26.65 7.77
N ILE A 304 -41.43 27.28 8.84
CA ILE A 304 -40.00 27.28 9.19
C ILE A 304 -39.50 25.85 9.44
N ASP A 305 -40.31 25.00 10.07
CA ASP A 305 -39.94 23.60 10.29
C ASP A 305 -39.93 22.75 9.01
N LEU A 306 -40.83 23.05 8.06
CA LEU A 306 -40.82 22.42 6.73
C LEU A 306 -39.55 22.83 5.96
N GLU A 307 -39.25 24.12 5.87
CA GLU A 307 -38.02 24.61 5.22
C GLU A 307 -36.76 23.99 5.83
N LYS A 308 -36.71 23.86 7.17
CA LYS A 308 -35.62 23.18 7.87
C LYS A 308 -35.47 21.73 7.42
N ARG A 309 -36.58 20.98 7.35
CA ARG A 309 -36.57 19.57 6.94
C ARG A 309 -36.13 19.42 5.48
N GLU A 310 -36.63 20.28 4.61
CA GLU A 310 -36.24 20.31 3.19
C GLU A 310 -34.75 20.60 3.02
N ALA A 311 -34.23 21.63 3.71
CA ALA A 311 -32.81 21.95 3.67
C ALA A 311 -31.91 20.79 4.16
N LYS A 312 -32.33 20.09 5.22
CA LYS A 312 -31.63 18.89 5.69
C LYS A 312 -31.66 17.76 4.65
N ARG A 313 -32.81 17.51 4.05
CA ARG A 313 -32.98 16.48 3.02
C ARG A 313 -32.13 16.79 1.79
N LEU A 314 -32.04 18.05 1.37
CA LEU A 314 -31.17 18.47 0.28
C LEU A 314 -29.69 18.23 0.62
N ALA A 315 -29.26 18.55 1.84
CA ALA A 315 -27.90 18.27 2.30
C ALA A 315 -27.57 16.76 2.28
N GLU A 316 -28.51 15.90 2.70
CA GLU A 316 -28.36 14.44 2.63
C GLU A 316 -28.27 13.94 1.18
N LEU A 317 -29.13 14.45 0.29
CA LEU A 317 -29.14 14.09 -1.13
C LEU A 317 -27.83 14.48 -1.81
N GLU A 318 -27.35 15.70 -1.61
CA GLU A 318 -26.06 16.16 -2.15
C GLU A 318 -24.90 15.31 -1.61
N ALA A 319 -24.90 14.99 -0.32
CA ALA A 319 -23.86 14.14 0.28
C ALA A 319 -23.90 12.71 -0.29
N SER A 320 -25.10 12.18 -0.55
CA SER A 320 -25.28 10.88 -1.21
C SER A 320 -24.75 10.89 -2.65
N GLN A 321 -25.07 11.92 -3.42
CA GLN A 321 -24.56 12.10 -4.79
C GLN A 321 -23.03 12.18 -4.81
N LYS A 322 -22.43 13.00 -3.93
CA LYS A 322 -20.97 13.06 -3.78
C LYS A 322 -20.37 11.69 -3.45
N LYS A 323 -20.96 10.94 -2.50
CA LYS A 323 -20.51 9.58 -2.15
C LYS A 323 -20.60 8.61 -3.35
N ALA A 324 -21.64 8.74 -4.19
CA ALA A 324 -21.77 7.93 -5.41
C ALA A 324 -20.71 8.29 -6.45
N ASP A 325 -20.43 9.58 -6.65
CA ASP A 325 -19.40 10.03 -7.60
C ASP A 325 -17.99 9.66 -7.14
N ILE A 326 -17.72 9.69 -5.82
CA ILE A 326 -16.48 9.19 -5.22
C ILE A 326 -16.28 7.71 -5.54
N ARG A 327 -17.32 6.88 -5.39
CA ARG A 327 -17.23 5.45 -5.74
C ARG A 327 -16.96 5.24 -7.22
N ARG A 328 -17.58 6.03 -8.11
CA ARG A 328 -17.31 5.96 -9.55
C ARG A 328 -15.85 6.30 -9.86
N ARG A 329 -15.31 7.37 -9.25
CA ARG A 329 -13.89 7.74 -9.37
C ARG A 329 -12.95 6.66 -8.86
N GLN A 330 -13.24 6.07 -7.69
CA GLN A 330 -12.46 4.96 -7.14
C GLN A 330 -12.38 3.77 -8.12
N ILE A 331 -13.50 3.42 -8.75
CA ILE A 331 -13.54 2.35 -9.77
C ILE A 331 -12.67 2.72 -10.98
N ARG A 332 -12.73 3.97 -11.47
CA ARG A 332 -11.89 4.44 -12.58
C ARG A 332 -10.39 4.39 -12.27
N ILE A 333 -9.99 4.77 -11.04
CA ILE A 333 -8.60 4.65 -10.58
C ILE A 333 -8.16 3.18 -10.54
N LEU A 334 -9.00 2.29 -10.02
CA LEU A 334 -8.72 0.85 -9.98
C LEU A 334 -8.49 0.26 -11.39
N HIS A 335 -9.28 0.71 -12.38
CA HIS A 335 -9.11 0.29 -13.78
C HIS A 335 -7.98 1.02 -14.52
N GLY A 336 -7.43 2.10 -13.94
CA GLY A 336 -6.39 2.91 -14.58
C GLY A 336 -6.91 3.87 -15.64
N GLU A 337 -8.20 4.22 -15.58
CA GLU A 337 -8.86 5.15 -16.50
C GLU A 337 -8.73 6.62 -16.03
N GLU A 338 -8.38 6.84 -14.76
CA GLU A 338 -8.17 8.15 -14.15
C GLU A 338 -6.87 8.05 -13.35
N GLU A 339 -5.85 8.83 -13.72
CA GLU A 339 -4.65 8.99 -12.91
C GLU A 339 -4.92 10.05 -11.85
N THR A 340 -4.61 9.74 -10.60
CA THR A 340 -4.63 10.76 -9.54
C THR A 340 -3.36 11.57 -9.65
N ASP A 341 -3.49 12.86 -9.96
CA ASP A 341 -2.38 13.82 -9.95
C ASP A 341 -1.64 13.68 -8.61
N SER A 342 -0.35 13.32 -8.69
CA SER A 342 0.53 13.13 -7.54
C SER A 342 0.90 14.45 -6.86
#